data_AF-A0A3P6ZNK4-F1
#
_entry.id   AF-A0A3P6ZNK4-F1
#
_cell.length_a   1.000
_cell.length_b   1.000
_cell.length_c   1.000
_cell.angle_alpha   90.00
_cell.angle_beta   90.00
_cell.angle_gamma   90.00
#
_symmetry.space_group_name_H-M   'P 1'
#
loop_
_entity.id
_entity.type
_entity.pdbx_description
1 polymer ?
#
loop_
_entity_poly.entity_id
_entity_poly.type
_entity_poly.pdbx_seq_one_letter_code
_entity_poly.pdbx_strand_id
1 'polypeptide(L)'
;MLPQGEQTEVTDTWKQVIKLPCHTDALKNRLLAASQATCPEDIPTSPVYGFLAVDEVEGQFIKVLAPTEGLPDTQFYVASIGFIDPVGNL
;
A
#
# COMPACT_ATOMS: atom_id res chain seq x y z
N MET A 1 -9.60 25.24 5.83
CA MET A 1 -8.30 24.57 6.06
C MET A 1 -8.58 23.22 6.68
N LEU A 2 -7.98 22.14 6.16
CA LEU A 2 -8.07 20.84 6.83
C LEU A 2 -7.30 20.95 8.16
N PRO A 3 -7.76 20.29 9.25
CA PRO A 3 -7.02 20.28 10.50
C PRO A 3 -5.62 19.75 10.23
N GLN A 4 -4.59 20.52 10.59
CA GLN A 4 -3.22 20.02 10.58
C GLN A 4 -3.15 18.96 11.68
N GLY A 5 -3.19 17.69 11.30
CA GLY A 5 -2.95 16.59 12.23
C GLY A 5 -1.60 16.80 12.89
N GLU A 6 -1.56 16.73 14.23
CA GLU A 6 -0.32 16.75 14.98
C GLU A 6 0.60 15.66 14.42
N GLN A 7 1.85 16.04 14.17
CA GLN A 7 2.87 15.14 13.65
C GLN A 7 3.29 14.22 14.81
N THR A 8 2.53 13.15 15.03
CA THR A 8 2.85 12.12 16.00
C THR A 8 4.14 11.43 15.55
N GLU A 9 5.10 11.26 16.47
CA GLU A 9 6.31 10.47 16.23
C GLU A 9 5.93 9.13 15.60
N VAL A 10 6.25 8.97 14.32
CA VAL A 10 5.88 7.80 13.53
C VAL A 10 6.76 6.64 13.99
N THR A 11 6.22 5.84 14.89
CA THR A 11 6.79 4.53 15.20
C THR A 11 6.76 3.66 13.93
N ASP A 12 7.81 2.88 13.69
CA ASP A 12 7.96 1.99 12.50
C ASP A 12 6.84 0.93 12.33
N THR A 13 5.82 0.94 13.19
CA THR A 13 4.68 0.02 13.26
C THR A 13 3.77 0.02 12.03
N TRP A 14 3.96 0.96 11.11
CA TRP A 14 3.09 1.14 9.94
C TRP A 14 3.60 0.33 8.73
N LYS A 15 4.84 -0.19 8.81
CA LYS A 15 5.46 -0.98 7.75
C LYS A 15 5.02 -2.44 7.84
N GLN A 16 4.39 -2.93 6.78
CA GLN A 16 4.00 -4.32 6.63
C GLN A 16 4.67 -4.95 5.42
N VAL A 17 4.99 -6.23 5.52
CA VAL A 17 5.60 -6.99 4.43
C VAL A 17 4.51 -7.82 3.76
N ILE A 18 4.31 -7.62 2.46
CA ILE A 18 3.40 -8.43 1.64
C ILE A 18 4.23 -9.26 0.67
N LYS A 19 3.95 -10.55 0.58
CA LYS A 19 4.49 -11.41 -0.47
C LYS A 19 3.66 -11.26 -1.74
N LEU A 20 4.30 -10.87 -2.84
CA LEU A 20 3.68 -10.83 -4.14
C LEU A 20 3.87 -12.14 -4.90
N PRO A 21 2.89 -12.53 -5.74
CA PRO A 21 3.04 -13.68 -6.63
C PRO A 21 4.00 -13.41 -7.80
N CYS A 22 4.45 -12.17 -8.03
CA CYS A 22 5.32 -11.81 -9.14
C CYS A 22 6.39 -10.76 -8.77
N HIS A 23 7.56 -10.89 -9.39
CA HIS A 23 8.66 -9.93 -9.30
C HIS A 23 8.38 -8.73 -10.20
N THR A 24 8.19 -7.54 -9.63
CA THR A 24 8.15 -6.31 -10.42
C THR A 24 8.77 -5.13 -9.65
N ASP A 25 9.99 -4.75 -10.03
CA ASP A 25 10.67 -3.55 -9.49
C ASP A 25 9.90 -2.25 -9.78
N ALA A 26 8.94 -2.29 -10.73
CA ALA A 26 8.07 -1.18 -11.11
C ALA A 26 7.05 -0.76 -10.03
N LEU A 27 6.93 -1.50 -8.93
CA LEU A 27 5.97 -1.22 -7.87
C LEU A 27 6.46 -0.21 -6.83
N LYS A 28 7.77 0.05 -6.77
CA LYS A 28 8.31 1.03 -5.81
C LYS A 28 7.62 2.39 -6.00
N ASN A 29 7.27 3.04 -4.90
CA ASN A 29 6.58 4.33 -4.89
C ASN A 29 5.19 4.30 -5.55
N ARG A 30 4.53 3.14 -5.61
CA ARG A 30 3.14 3.04 -6.11
C ARG A 30 2.15 2.90 -4.97
N LEU A 31 0.93 3.35 -5.21
CA LEU A 31 -0.19 3.01 -4.35
C LEU A 31 -0.80 1.67 -4.79
N LEU A 32 -1.09 0.83 -3.81
CA LEU A 32 -1.90 -0.37 -3.95
C LEU A 32 -3.26 -0.10 -3.34
N ALA A 33 -4.32 -0.46 -4.07
CA ALA A 33 -5.66 -0.40 -3.55
C ALA A 33 -6.11 -1.80 -3.12
N ALA A 34 -6.57 -1.93 -1.88
CA ALA A 34 -7.07 -3.17 -1.31
C ALA A 34 -8.55 -3.35 -1.68
N SER A 35 -8.86 -4.28 -2.57
CA SER A 35 -10.22 -4.49 -3.08
C SER A 35 -11.08 -5.32 -2.13
N GLN A 36 -12.37 -5.04 -2.05
CA GLN A 36 -13.32 -5.92 -1.36
C GLN A 36 -13.75 -7.12 -2.22
N ALA A 37 -13.24 -7.21 -3.46
CA ALA A 37 -13.52 -8.32 -4.36
C ALA A 37 -12.93 -9.63 -3.83
N THR A 38 -13.75 -10.68 -3.77
CA THR A 38 -13.30 -12.04 -3.50
C THR A 38 -12.74 -12.73 -4.75
N CYS A 39 -13.16 -12.27 -5.94
CA CYS A 39 -12.80 -12.82 -7.23
C CYS A 39 -12.20 -11.74 -8.16
N PRO A 40 -11.18 -12.06 -8.99
CA PRO A 40 -10.54 -11.08 -9.88
C PRO A 40 -11.49 -10.36 -10.84
N GLU A 41 -12.54 -11.05 -11.30
CA GLU A 41 -13.55 -10.52 -12.23
C GLU A 41 -14.39 -9.38 -11.64
N ASP A 42 -14.55 -9.34 -10.32
CA ASP A 42 -15.40 -8.35 -9.64
C ASP A 42 -14.64 -7.07 -9.28
N ILE A 43 -13.31 -7.08 -9.39
CA ILE A 43 -12.42 -5.96 -9.06
C ILE A 43 -12.86 -4.63 -9.69
N PRO A 44 -13.24 -4.54 -10.98
CA PRO A 44 -13.60 -3.27 -11.61
C PRO A 44 -14.82 -2.58 -10.99
N THR A 45 -15.67 -3.33 -10.28
CA THR A 45 -16.92 -2.83 -9.70
C THR A 45 -16.94 -2.88 -8.18
N SER A 46 -15.98 -3.56 -7.57
CA SER A 46 -15.90 -3.71 -6.13
C SER A 46 -15.31 -2.47 -5.46
N PRO A 47 -15.83 -2.08 -4.29
CA PRO A 47 -15.24 -1.01 -3.50
C PRO A 47 -13.85 -1.42 -2.99
N VAL A 48 -13.13 -0.45 -2.45
CA VAL A 48 -11.81 -0.66 -1.82
C VAL A 48 -11.92 -0.41 -0.31
N TYR A 49 -11.18 -1.18 0.49
CA TYR A 49 -10.99 -0.88 1.92
C TYR A 49 -10.17 0.39 2.12
N GLY A 50 -9.19 0.60 1.23
CA GLY A 50 -8.28 1.73 1.30
C GLY A 50 -7.07 1.53 0.40
N PHE A 51 -6.04 2.35 0.66
CA PHE A 51 -4.79 2.36 -0.09
C PHE A 51 -3.60 2.07 0.82
N LEU A 52 -2.58 1.47 0.23
CA LEU A 52 -1.27 1.22 0.80
C LEU A 52 -0.21 1.84 -0.09
N ALA A 53 0.88 2.31 0.48
CA ALA A 53 2.00 2.81 -0.31
C ALA A 53 3.14 1.80 -0.31
N VAL A 54 3.72 1.50 -1.47
CA VAL A 54 4.89 0.64 -1.58
C VAL A 54 6.16 1.46 -1.28
N ASP A 55 6.82 1.12 -0.18
CA ASP A 55 8.08 1.72 0.28
C ASP A 55 9.28 1.07 -0.42
N GLU A 56 9.33 -0.26 -0.38
CA GLU A 56 10.46 -1.05 -0.87
C GLU A 56 10.01 -2.31 -1.60
N VAL A 57 10.79 -2.74 -2.59
CA VAL A 57 10.60 -3.99 -3.32
C VAL A 57 11.86 -4.84 -3.14
N GLU A 58 11.72 -6.01 -2.53
CA GLU A 58 12.78 -6.96 -2.24
C GLU A 58 12.43 -8.32 -2.87
N GLY A 59 12.78 -8.50 -4.14
CA GLY A 59 12.51 -9.75 -4.86
C GLY A 59 11.00 -10.02 -4.99
N GLN A 60 10.48 -11.01 -4.26
CA GLN A 60 9.04 -11.37 -4.24
C GLN A 60 8.27 -10.69 -3.11
N PHE A 61 8.93 -9.85 -2.33
CA PHE A 61 8.32 -9.20 -1.18
C PHE A 61 8.29 -7.70 -1.43
N ILE A 62 7.23 -7.06 -0.95
CA ILE A 62 7.13 -5.61 -0.88
C ILE A 62 6.96 -5.19 0.57
N LYS A 63 7.61 -4.10 0.94
CA LYS A 63 7.31 -3.38 2.17
C LYS A 63 6.32 -2.29 1.82
N VAL A 64 5.22 -2.24 2.55
CA VAL A 64 4.18 -1.25 2.36
C VAL A 64 3.94 -0.46 3.63
N LEU A 65 3.53 0.79 3.47
CA LEU A 65 2.95 1.60 4.52
C LEU A 65 1.44 1.34 4.52
N ALA A 66 0.96 0.81 5.64
CA ALA A 66 -0.45 0.49 5.85
C ALA A 66 -1.02 1.39 6.97
N PRO A 67 -2.29 1.81 6.86
CA PRO A 67 -2.93 2.62 7.90
C PRO A 67 -3.30 1.82 9.16
N THR A 68 -3.31 0.47 9.11
CA THR A 68 -3.74 -0.41 10.19
C THR A 68 -2.90 -1.68 10.21
N GLU A 69 -2.62 -2.25 11.39
CA GLU A 69 -2.00 -3.57 11.53
C GLU A 69 -2.91 -4.68 11.00
N GLY A 70 -2.31 -5.67 10.32
CA GLY A 70 -3.03 -6.86 9.83
C GLY A 70 -3.86 -6.57 8.59
N LEU A 71 -3.27 -6.82 7.41
CA LEU A 71 -3.99 -6.70 6.16
C LEU A 71 -5.01 -7.83 5.99
N PRO A 72 -6.24 -7.53 5.51
CA PRO A 72 -7.19 -8.57 5.16
C PRO A 72 -6.64 -9.42 4.01
N ASP A 73 -7.08 -10.67 3.91
CA ASP A 73 -6.81 -11.50 2.73
C ASP A 73 -7.62 -10.93 1.56
N THR A 74 -6.94 -10.15 0.71
CA THR A 74 -7.56 -9.28 -0.28
C THR A 74 -6.74 -9.27 -1.58
N GLN A 75 -7.43 -8.96 -2.67
CA GLN A 75 -6.79 -8.69 -3.95
C GLN A 75 -6.32 -7.23 -4.00
N PHE A 76 -5.05 -7.03 -4.32
CA PHE A 76 -4.47 -5.69 -4.51
C PHE A 76 -4.41 -5.36 -6.00
N TYR A 77 -4.74 -4.12 -6.35
CA TYR A 77 -4.44 -3.58 -7.67
C TYR A 77 -3.51 -2.38 -7.58
N VAL A 78 -2.65 -2.23 -8.59
CA VAL A 78 -1.67 -1.15 -8.68
C VAL A 78 -2.35 0.08 -9.25
N ALA A 79 -2.40 1.16 -8.47
CA ALA A 79 -2.85 2.45 -8.96
C ALA A 79 -1.75 3.13 -9.79
N SER A 80 -2.15 3.92 -10.78
CA SER A 80 -1.22 4.76 -11.56
C SER A 80 -0.63 5.92 -10.74
N ILE A 81 -1.12 6.13 -9.52
CA ILE A 81 -0.70 7.17 -8.59
C ILE A 81 0.64 6.78 -7.96
N GLY A 82 1.59 7.71 -8.01
CA GLY A 82 2.85 7.61 -7.29
C GLY A 82 2.73 8.16 -5.88
N PHE A 83 3.39 7.52 -4.92
CA PHE A 83 3.58 8.01 -3.57
C PHE A 83 5.07 8.01 -3.24
N ILE A 84 5.58 9.15 -2.81
CA ILE A 84 6.93 9.28 -2.28
C ILE A 84 6.75 9.70 -0.82
N ASP A 85 7.28 8.91 0.10
CA ASP A 85 7.25 9.25 1.51
C ASP A 85 8.00 10.58 1.72
N PRO A 86 7.35 11.64 2.22
CA PRO A 86 8.00 12.93 2.45
C PRO A 86 9.11 12.87 3.51
N VAL A 87 9.17 11.82 4.33
CA VAL A 87 10.22 11.61 5.35
C VAL A 87 11.37 10.76 4.80
N GLY A 88 11.21 10.13 3.63
CA GLY A 88 12.27 9.40 2.95
C GLY A 88 13.35 10.36 2.43
N ASN A 89 14.57 10.25 2.95
CA ASN A 89 15.72 11.03 2.52
C ASN A 89 15.84 11.09 0.99
N LEU A 90 15.86 12.32 0.45
CA LEU A 90 16.38 12.65 -0.88
C LEU A 90 17.87 12.29 -0.98
#